data_AF-A0A4Q3KTJ8-F1
#
_entry.id   AF-A0A4Q3KTJ8-F1
#
_cell.length_a   1.000
_cell.length_b   1.000
_cell.length_c   1.000
_cell.angle_alpha   90.00
_cell.angle_beta   90.00
_cell.angle_gamma   90.00
#
_symmetry.space_group_name_H-M   'P 1'
#
loop_
_entity.id
_entity.type
_entity.pdbx_description
1 polymer ?
#
loop_
_entity_poly.entity_id
_entity_poly.type
_entity_poly.pdbx_seq_one_letter_code
_entity_poly.pdbx_strand_id
1 'polypeptide(L)'
;MHKETRPMANPADPRDFIVQLLKEKGPVPEQDIGALNFLETGLIDSFALIKFIFRIEDAYGIVFSPEEMACREIHTVDGLAQLIAAKRTTATAQEHTA
;
A
#
# COMPACT_ATOMS: atom_id res chain seq x y z
N MET A 1 -19.06 8.74 -20.90
CA MET A 1 -18.79 8.20 -19.55
C MET A 1 -17.36 7.69 -19.55
N HIS A 2 -16.39 8.59 -19.38
CA HIS A 2 -14.97 8.22 -19.46
C HIS A 2 -14.45 7.95 -18.05
N LYS A 3 -14.14 6.68 -17.76
CA LYS A 3 -13.03 6.35 -16.88
C LYS A 3 -12.13 5.39 -17.63
N GLU A 4 -11.47 5.95 -18.64
CA GLU A 4 -10.24 5.40 -19.17
C GLU A 4 -9.16 5.71 -18.15
N THR A 5 -8.85 4.75 -17.28
CA THR A 5 -7.67 4.82 -16.40
C THR A 5 -6.93 3.51 -16.46
N ARG A 6 -6.16 3.33 -17.53
CA ARG A 6 -4.87 2.66 -17.47
C ARG A 6 -3.86 3.65 -18.03
N PRO A 7 -2.90 4.06 -17.21
CA PRO A 7 -1.57 3.51 -17.42
C PRO A 7 -1.12 2.74 -16.18
N MET A 8 -0.57 1.54 -16.41
CA MET A 8 0.32 0.87 -15.47
C MET A 8 1.63 1.65 -15.40
N ALA A 9 1.60 2.85 -14.83
CA ALA A 9 2.75 3.64 -14.48
C ALA A 9 2.61 3.90 -12.97
N ASN A 10 3.66 3.55 -12.23
CA ASN A 10 3.82 3.72 -10.78
C ASN A 10 2.79 4.71 -10.18
N PRO A 11 1.83 4.25 -9.36
CA PRO A 11 0.79 5.11 -8.83
C PRO A 11 1.46 6.30 -8.13
N ALA A 12 1.12 7.51 -8.57
CA ALA A 12 1.68 8.72 -7.97
C ALA A 12 1.31 8.81 -6.48
N ASP A 13 0.15 8.27 -6.11
CA ASP A 13 -0.38 8.28 -4.76
C ASP A 13 -0.46 6.84 -4.18
N PRO A 14 0.32 6.53 -3.13
CA PRO A 14 0.30 5.22 -2.47
C PRO A 14 -1.08 4.81 -1.96
N ARG A 15 -1.87 5.77 -1.49
CA ARG A 15 -3.20 5.53 -0.93
C ARG A 15 -4.17 5.07 -2.01
N ASP A 16 -4.23 5.73 -3.16
CA ASP A 16 -5.08 5.30 -4.28
C ASP A 16 -4.76 3.86 -4.72
N PHE A 17 -3.47 3.52 -4.82
CA PHE A 17 -3.05 2.16 -5.16
C PHE A 17 -3.51 1.10 -4.16
N ILE A 18 -3.32 1.36 -2.86
CA ILE A 18 -3.76 0.43 -1.81
C ILE A 18 -5.28 0.25 -1.90
N VAL A 19 -6.04 1.33 -2.06
CA VAL A 19 -7.50 1.28 -2.22
C VAL A 19 -7.91 0.46 -3.45
N GLN A 20 -7.22 0.62 -4.57
CA GLN A 20 -7.47 -0.18 -5.78
C GLN A 20 -7.23 -1.68 -5.49
N LEU A 21 -6.09 -2.02 -4.89
CA LEU A 21 -5.77 -3.41 -4.55
C LEU A 21 -6.79 -4.03 -3.57
N LEU A 22 -7.29 -3.25 -2.61
CA LEU A 22 -8.33 -3.70 -1.67
C LEU A 22 -9.67 -3.93 -2.37
N LYS A 23 -10.04 -3.07 -3.33
CA LYS A 23 -11.25 -3.25 -4.15
C LYS A 23 -11.22 -4.51 -5.01
N GLU A 24 -10.03 -4.95 -5.43
CA GLU A 24 -9.88 -6.24 -6.12
C GLU A 24 -10.13 -7.44 -5.19
N LYS A 25 -9.95 -7.28 -3.87
CA LYS A 25 -10.17 -8.35 -2.88
C LYS A 25 -11.61 -8.45 -2.43
N GLY A 26 -12.30 -7.32 -2.33
CA GLY A 26 -13.69 -7.32 -1.87
C GLY A 26 -14.30 -5.92 -1.76
N PRO A 27 -15.54 -5.83 -1.25
CA PRO A 27 -16.21 -4.57 -1.03
C PRO A 27 -15.49 -3.79 0.08
N VAL A 28 -15.03 -2.58 -0.26
CA VAL A 28 -14.36 -1.67 0.66
C VAL A 28 -15.30 -0.49 0.91
N PRO A 29 -15.54 -0.09 2.18
CA PRO A 29 -16.35 1.08 2.48
C PRO A 29 -15.73 2.34 1.86
N GLU A 30 -16.56 3.20 1.27
CA GLU A 30 -16.09 4.48 0.72
C GLU A 30 -15.74 5.49 1.81
N GLN A 31 -16.31 5.33 3.00
CA GLN A 31 -16.09 6.18 4.17
C GLN A 31 -15.11 5.51 5.14
N ASP A 32 -14.23 6.30 5.77
CA ASP A 32 -13.24 5.84 6.76
C ASP A 32 -12.24 4.76 6.28
N ILE A 33 -12.11 4.56 4.96
CA ILE A 33 -11.19 3.59 4.36
C ILE A 33 -9.73 3.79 4.82
N GLY A 34 -9.36 5.03 5.17
CA GLY A 34 -8.03 5.39 5.64
C GLY A 34 -7.60 4.65 6.91
N ALA A 35 -8.50 4.59 7.89
CA ALA A 35 -8.30 3.95 9.19
C ALA A 35 -8.79 2.48 9.22
N LEU A 36 -9.31 1.97 8.09
CA LEU A 36 -9.84 0.62 7.99
C LEU A 36 -8.70 -0.39 8.14
N ASN A 37 -8.76 -1.20 9.20
CA ASN A 37 -7.85 -2.33 9.34
C ASN A 37 -8.34 -3.50 8.47
N PHE A 38 -7.71 -3.71 7.32
CA PHE A 38 -8.10 -4.73 6.35
C PHE A 38 -7.84 -6.16 6.85
N LEU A 39 -7.00 -6.34 7.89
CA LEU A 39 -6.74 -7.63 8.52
C LEU A 39 -7.84 -7.96 9.54
N GLU A 40 -8.19 -7.01 10.41
CA GLU A 40 -9.24 -7.18 11.43
C GLU A 40 -10.64 -7.30 10.83
N THR A 41 -10.88 -6.63 9.69
CA THR A 41 -12.15 -6.74 8.96
C THR A 41 -12.28 -8.05 8.18
N GLY A 42 -11.21 -8.83 8.07
CA GLY A 42 -11.18 -10.06 7.27
C GLY A 42 -11.19 -9.82 5.76
N LEU A 43 -10.94 -8.59 5.31
CA LEU A 43 -10.82 -8.27 3.88
C LEU A 43 -9.54 -8.87 3.28
N ILE A 44 -8.49 -8.94 4.09
CA ILE A 44 -7.23 -9.61 3.80
C ILE A 44 -6.93 -10.61 4.92
N ASP A 45 -6.73 -11.87 4.56
CA ASP A 45 -6.22 -12.89 5.47
C ASP A 45 -4.68 -12.82 5.64
N SER A 46 -4.14 -13.46 6.66
CA SER A 46 -2.69 -13.49 6.94
C SER A 46 -1.83 -13.92 5.73
N PHE A 47 -2.31 -14.88 4.92
CA PHE A 47 -1.62 -15.28 3.69
C PHE A 47 -1.78 -14.29 2.53
N ALA A 48 -2.93 -13.61 2.47
CA ALA A 48 -3.17 -12.59 1.46
C ALA A 48 -2.33 -11.32 1.75
N LEU A 49 -2.08 -11.01 3.03
CA LEU A 49 -1.24 -9.89 3.46
C LEU A 49 0.17 -9.99 2.87
N ILE A 50 0.79 -11.17 2.95
CA ILE A 50 2.14 -11.39 2.42
C ILE A 50 2.17 -11.05 0.91
N LYS A 51 1.24 -11.61 0.12
CA LYS A 51 1.14 -11.33 -1.32
C LYS A 51 0.82 -9.86 -1.62
N PHE A 52 0.06 -9.22 -0.74
CA PHE A 52 -0.32 -7.82 -0.86
C PHE A 52 0.89 -6.90 -0.68
N ILE A 53 1.68 -7.15 0.36
CA ILE A 53 2.91 -6.41 0.62
C ILE A 53 3.92 -6.62 -0.51
N PHE A 54 4.13 -7.86 -0.98
CA PHE A 54 5.04 -8.13 -2.11
C PHE A 54 4.69 -7.31 -3.36
N ARG A 55 3.40 -7.12 -3.66
CA ARG A 55 2.98 -6.28 -4.80
C ARG A 55 3.29 -4.80 -4.60
N ILE A 56 3.21 -4.32 -3.37
CA ILE A 56 3.54 -2.93 -3.03
C ILE A 56 5.05 -2.73 -3.10
N GLU A 57 5.83 -3.67 -2.58
CA GLU A 57 7.29 -3.69 -2.67
C GLU A 57 7.74 -3.64 -4.13
N ASP A 58 7.18 -4.51 -4.98
CA ASP A 58 7.46 -4.55 -6.42
C ASP A 58 7.06 -3.24 -7.13
N ALA A 59 5.87 -2.70 -6.82
CA ALA A 59 5.37 -1.48 -7.45
C ALA A 59 6.18 -0.22 -7.09
N TYR A 60 6.69 -0.13 -5.86
CA TYR A 60 7.40 1.05 -5.38
C TYR A 60 8.92 0.87 -5.24
N GLY A 61 9.44 -0.33 -5.46
CA GLY A 61 10.86 -0.66 -5.28
C GLY A 61 11.32 -0.54 -3.81
N ILE A 62 10.45 -0.86 -2.86
CA ILE A 62 10.74 -0.78 -1.41
C ILE A 62 10.76 -2.17 -0.79
N VAL A 63 11.31 -2.29 0.40
CA VAL A 63 11.27 -3.53 1.20
C VAL A 63 10.74 -3.20 2.60
N PHE A 64 9.77 -3.98 3.06
CA PHE A 64 9.24 -3.93 4.42
C PHE A 64 9.94 -4.96 5.30
N SER A 65 10.36 -4.52 6.48
CA SER A 65 10.87 -5.42 7.51
C SER A 65 9.74 -6.21 8.15
N PRO A 66 9.99 -7.41 8.68
CA PRO A 66 8.99 -8.21 9.39
C PRO A 66 8.34 -7.46 10.56
N GLU A 67 9.13 -6.63 11.25
CA GLU A 67 8.69 -5.77 12.35
C GLU A 67 7.68 -4.71 11.86
N GLU A 68 7.98 -4.08 10.73
CA GLU A 68 7.07 -3.14 10.08
C GLU A 68 5.80 -3.85 9.64
N MET A 69 5.89 -5.07 9.10
CA MET A 69 4.73 -5.87 8.69
C MET A 69 3.82 -6.27 9.86
N ALA A 70 4.37 -6.38 11.06
CA ALA A 70 3.64 -6.72 12.27
C ALA A 70 2.95 -5.48 12.92
N CYS A 71 3.35 -4.26 12.54
CA CYS A 71 2.76 -3.04 13.09
C CYS A 71 1.30 -2.87 12.66
N ARG A 72 0.41 -2.65 13.64
CA ARG A 72 -1.02 -2.46 13.38
C ARG A 72 -1.30 -1.26 12.46
N GLU A 73 -0.47 -0.23 12.52
CA GLU A 73 -0.61 0.97 11.69
C GLU A 73 -0.52 0.65 10.19
N ILE A 74 0.34 -0.30 9.79
CA ILE A 74 0.49 -0.67 8.38
C ILE A 74 -0.65 -1.57 7.87
N HIS A 75 -1.51 -2.07 8.77
CA HIS A 75 -2.71 -2.82 8.42
C HIS A 75 -3.86 -1.88 8.04
N THR A 76 -3.61 -0.56 8.05
CA THR A 76 -4.54 0.47 7.57
C THR A 76 -4.03 1.10 6.29
N VAL A 77 -4.94 1.68 5.51
CA VAL A 77 -4.60 2.31 4.23
C VAL A 77 -3.71 3.52 4.44
N ASP A 78 -4.05 4.40 5.39
CA ASP A 78 -3.27 5.62 5.63
C ASP A 78 -1.90 5.31 6.25
N GLY A 79 -1.81 4.33 7.17
CA GLY A 79 -0.52 3.96 7.75
C GLY A 79 0.41 3.30 6.74
N LEU A 80 -0.12 2.42 5.89
CA LEU A 80 0.67 1.79 4.83
C LEU A 80 1.09 2.81 3.76
N ALA A 81 0.21 3.71 3.36
CA ALA A 81 0.52 4.79 2.41
C ALA A 81 1.63 5.71 2.95
N GLN A 82 1.54 6.10 4.23
CA GLN A 82 2.58 6.90 4.88
C GLN A 82 3.92 6.18 4.93
N LEU A 83 3.92 4.88 5.23
CA LEU A 83 5.16 4.11 5.29
C LEU A 83 5.84 3.99 3.91
N ILE A 84 5.04 3.78 2.85
CA ILE A 84 5.53 3.80 1.46
C ILE A 84 6.14 5.16 1.14
N ALA A 85 5.43 6.25 1.44
CA ALA A 85 5.91 7.60 1.18
C ALA A 85 7.20 7.92 1.95
N ALA A 86 7.30 7.49 3.20
CA ALA A 86 8.50 7.64 4.02
C ALA A 86 9.70 6.89 3.41
N LYS A 87 9.51 5.62 3.02
CA LYS A 87 10.57 4.80 2.39
C LYS A 87 11.00 5.33 1.02
N ARG A 88 10.07 5.86 0.23
CA ARG A 88 10.41 6.49 -1.06
C ARG A 88 11.20 7.78 -0.88
N THR A 89 10.92 8.54 0.18
CA THR A 89 11.67 9.77 0.50
C THR A 89 13.10 9.45 0.95
N THR A 90 13.29 8.40 1.75
CA THR A 90 14.63 7.96 2.18
C THR A 90 15.44 7.33 1.05
N ALA A 91 14.81 6.60 0.12
CA ALA A 91 15.47 6.04 -1.05
C ALA A 91 16.01 7.12 -2.01
N THR A 92 15.30 8.25 -2.18
CA THR A 92 15.77 9.37 -3.02
C THR A 92 16.95 10.16 -2.45
N ALA A 93 17.36 9.90 -1.20
CA ALA A 93 18.51 10.57 -0.57
C ALA A 93 19.85 9.82 -0.74
N GLN A 94 19.86 8.65 -1.41
CA GLN A 94 21.05 7.81 -1.57
C GLN A 94 21.56 7.73 -3.02
N GLU A 95 21.45 8.81 -3.81
CA GLU A 95 22.11 8.92 -5.13
C GLU A 95 22.65 10.34 -5.36
N HIS A 96 23.51 10.86 -4.48
CA HIS A 96 24.41 11.96 -4.83
C HIS A 96 25.60 12.12 -3.88
N THR A 97 26.54 11.19 -3.89
CA THR A 97 27.97 11.50 -3.64
C THR A 97 28.82 10.29 -4.01
N ALA A 98 29.36 10.32 -5.23
CA ALA A 98 30.55 9.59 -5.62
C ALA A 98 31.56 10.62 -6.10
#